data_AF-A0A963MX09-F1
#
_entry.id   AF-A0A963MX09-F1
#
_cell.length_a   1.000
_cell.length_b   1.000
_cell.length_c   1.000
_cell.angle_alpha   90.00
_cell.angle_beta   90.00
_cell.angle_gamma   90.00
#
_symmetry.space_group_name_H-M   'P 1'
#
loop_
_entity.id
_entity.type
_entity.pdbx_description
1 polymer ?
#
loop_
_entity_poly.entity_id
_entity_poly.type
_entity_poly.pdbx_seq_one_letter_code
_entity_poly.pdbx_strand_id
1 'polypeptide(L)'
;MSEWSTRSLSIEARNQSLGEAGEQFVLNFERARPIHAGRDALAEHIEQVSATVGPSAGFDIRSFEASGADRVIEVKTNKYGKNTPFFVSPNELRFSRDNAAHYFLYQIFRFRSGPRVFALQGHLAESCVLAPSAFVARPF
;
A
#
# COMPACT_ATOMS: atom_id res chain seq x y z
N MET A 1 -4.21 -27.73 9.22
CA MET A 1 -3.45 -26.84 8.31
C MET A 1 -4.43 -25.86 7.70
N SER A 2 -4.57 -24.66 8.30
CA SER A 2 -5.62 -23.71 7.93
C SER A 2 -5.49 -23.25 6.47
N GLU A 3 -6.62 -22.90 5.84
CA GLU A 3 -6.81 -22.44 4.45
C GLU A 3 -6.03 -21.17 4.05
N TRP A 4 -5.08 -20.73 4.87
CA TRP A 4 -4.29 -19.52 4.72
C TRP A 4 -3.08 -19.72 3.80
N SER A 5 -2.80 -20.95 3.37
CA SER A 5 -1.47 -21.39 2.93
C SER A 5 -1.23 -21.52 1.41
N THR A 6 -2.09 -20.98 0.53
CA THR A 6 -1.85 -21.14 -0.93
C THR A 6 -1.94 -19.82 -1.70
N ARG A 7 -1.26 -18.79 -1.23
CA ARG A 7 -0.78 -17.73 -2.12
C ARG A 7 0.74 -17.71 -2.05
N SER A 8 1.40 -17.88 -3.18
CA SER A 8 2.84 -17.75 -3.31
C SER A 8 3.18 -16.32 -3.73
N LEU A 9 4.33 -15.76 -3.33
CA LEU A 9 4.87 -14.51 -3.85
C LEU A 9 4.90 -14.47 -5.40
N SER A 10 5.03 -15.63 -6.04
CA SER A 10 4.93 -15.77 -7.50
C SER A 10 3.57 -15.37 -8.07
N ILE A 11 2.48 -15.43 -7.30
CA ILE A 11 1.15 -14.98 -7.73
C ILE A 11 1.03 -13.45 -7.64
N GLU A 12 1.67 -12.82 -6.65
CA GLU A 12 1.76 -11.35 -6.60
C GLU A 12 2.62 -10.83 -7.76
N ALA A 13 3.78 -11.45 -7.99
CA ALA A 13 4.64 -11.14 -9.13
C ALA A 13 3.90 -11.33 -10.48
N ARG A 14 3.06 -12.37 -10.60
CA ARG A 14 2.22 -12.61 -11.79
C ARG A 14 1.08 -11.60 -11.98
N ASN A 15 0.75 -10.82 -10.95
CA ASN A 15 -0.30 -9.80 -11.01
C ASN A 15 0.29 -8.38 -10.92
N GLN A 16 1.51 -8.17 -11.41
CA GLN A 16 2.13 -6.85 -11.47
C GLN A 16 1.19 -5.80 -12.08
N SER A 17 0.51 -6.12 -13.18
CA SER A 17 -0.46 -5.20 -13.81
C SER A 17 -1.66 -4.84 -12.91
N LEU A 18 -2.05 -5.72 -11.98
CA LEU A 18 -3.09 -5.40 -10.99
C LEU A 18 -2.53 -4.52 -9.87
N GLY A 19 -1.28 -4.74 -9.46
CA GLY A 19 -0.56 -3.87 -8.53
C GLY A 19 -0.49 -2.45 -9.08
N GLU A 20 0.08 -2.31 -10.28
CA GLU A 20 0.20 -1.03 -10.99
C GLU A 20 -1.15 -0.32 -11.17
N ALA A 21 -2.19 -1.06 -11.58
CA ALA A 21 -3.52 -0.48 -11.72
C ALA A 21 -4.10 0.02 -10.38
N GLY A 22 -3.77 -0.66 -9.27
CA GLY A 22 -4.19 -0.21 -7.95
C GLY A 22 -3.42 1.01 -7.46
N GLU A 23 -2.10 1.06 -7.69
CA GLU A 23 -1.30 2.26 -7.40
C GLU A 23 -1.81 3.47 -8.17
N GLN A 24 -2.12 3.32 -9.46
CA GLN A 24 -2.73 4.39 -10.26
C GLN A 24 -4.10 4.81 -9.73
N PHE A 25 -4.91 3.85 -9.29
CA PHE A 25 -6.20 4.15 -8.66
C PHE A 25 -6.02 4.99 -7.38
N VAL A 26 -5.07 4.63 -6.51
CA VAL A 26 -4.80 5.35 -5.26
C VAL A 26 -4.20 6.71 -5.53
N LEU A 27 -3.29 6.84 -6.50
CA LEU A 27 -2.72 8.12 -6.89
C LEU A 27 -3.81 9.12 -7.30
N ASN A 28 -4.75 8.68 -8.14
CA ASN A 28 -5.87 9.52 -8.58
C ASN A 28 -6.84 9.83 -7.42
N PHE A 29 -7.12 8.85 -6.57
CA PHE A 29 -7.95 9.02 -5.38
C PHE A 29 -7.34 10.07 -4.43
N GLU A 30 -6.03 9.98 -4.15
CA GLU A 30 -5.33 10.89 -3.28
C GLU A 30 -5.18 12.28 -3.90
N ARG A 31 -5.05 12.43 -5.22
CA ARG A 31 -5.12 13.75 -5.87
C ARG A 31 -6.48 14.41 -5.72
N ALA A 32 -7.57 13.65 -5.83
CA ALA A 32 -8.91 14.19 -5.69
C ALA A 32 -9.21 14.68 -4.25
N ARG A 33 -8.61 14.06 -3.22
CA ARG A 33 -8.90 14.36 -1.82
C ARG A 33 -8.53 15.80 -1.39
N PRO A 34 -7.30 16.32 -1.60
CA PRO A 34 -6.96 17.72 -1.34
C PRO A 34 -7.73 18.69 -2.23
N ILE A 35 -7.97 18.36 -3.50
CA ILE A 35 -8.76 19.21 -4.41
C ILE A 35 -10.17 19.43 -3.84
N HIS A 36 -10.83 18.37 -3.37
CA HIS A 36 -12.15 18.49 -2.74
C HIS A 36 -12.13 19.32 -1.44
N ALA A 37 -10.97 19.44 -0.79
CA ALA A 37 -10.75 20.27 0.38
C ALA A 37 -10.27 21.70 0.05
N GLY A 38 -10.23 22.10 -1.24
CA GLY A 38 -9.72 23.40 -1.69
C GLY A 38 -8.20 23.57 -1.50
N ARG A 39 -7.46 22.48 -1.60
CA ARG A 39 -6.00 22.39 -1.43
C ARG A 39 -5.32 21.89 -2.72
N ASP A 40 -5.69 22.47 -3.85
CA ASP A 40 -5.26 22.07 -5.20
C ASP A 40 -3.72 22.00 -5.33
N ALA A 41 -3.02 22.98 -4.77
CA ALA A 41 -1.55 23.02 -4.77
C ALA A 41 -0.92 21.77 -4.11
N LEU A 42 -1.54 21.18 -3.09
CA LEU A 42 -1.04 19.94 -2.48
C LEU A 42 -1.19 18.75 -3.41
N ALA A 43 -2.26 18.70 -4.22
CA ALA A 43 -2.51 17.59 -5.14
C ALA A 43 -1.46 17.49 -6.25
N GLU A 44 -0.89 18.64 -6.67
CA GLU A 44 0.19 18.70 -7.67
C GLU A 44 1.49 18.05 -7.18
N HIS A 45 1.70 18.00 -5.87
CA HIS A 45 2.91 17.45 -5.24
C HIS A 45 2.77 15.96 -4.88
N ILE A 46 1.62 15.33 -5.16
CA ILE A 46 1.40 13.91 -4.90
C ILE A 46 2.13 13.06 -5.94
N GLU A 47 2.94 12.14 -5.46
CA GLU A 47 3.92 11.37 -6.23
C GLU A 47 3.72 9.86 -6.05
N GLN A 48 3.90 9.09 -7.13
CA GLN A 48 4.06 7.65 -7.08
C GLN A 48 5.54 7.29 -6.90
N VAL A 49 5.94 7.13 -5.63
CA VAL A 49 7.30 6.84 -5.19
C VAL A 49 7.77 5.45 -5.62
N SER A 50 6.86 4.48 -5.72
CA SER A 50 7.17 3.15 -6.28
C SER A 50 7.70 3.23 -7.72
N ALA A 51 7.30 4.23 -8.51
CA ALA A 51 7.76 4.42 -9.87
C ALA A 51 9.06 5.25 -9.97
N THR A 52 9.29 6.18 -9.05
CA THR A 52 10.44 7.10 -9.09
C THR A 52 11.64 6.62 -8.29
N VAL A 53 11.42 6.01 -7.12
CA VAL A 53 12.46 5.51 -6.21
C VAL A 53 12.48 3.98 -6.21
N GLY A 54 11.32 3.34 -6.31
CA GLY A 54 11.18 1.89 -6.30
C GLY A 54 11.03 1.28 -4.90
N PRO A 55 11.09 -0.06 -4.79
CA PRO A 55 10.75 -0.80 -3.56
C PRO A 55 11.60 -0.47 -2.34
N SER A 56 12.77 0.15 -2.52
CA SER A 56 13.66 0.57 -1.44
C SER A 56 13.04 1.69 -0.57
N ALA A 57 12.08 2.46 -1.10
CA ALA A 57 11.39 3.51 -0.36
C ALA A 57 10.55 2.99 0.82
N GLY A 58 9.97 1.80 0.68
CA GLY A 58 9.14 1.17 1.73
C GLY A 58 7.67 1.61 1.75
N PHE A 59 7.23 2.33 0.71
CA PHE A 59 5.85 2.72 0.44
C PHE A 59 5.69 3.08 -1.06
N ASP A 60 4.44 3.21 -1.54
CA ASP A 60 4.15 3.43 -2.96
C ASP A 60 3.82 4.88 -3.32
N ILE A 61 3.01 5.57 -2.51
CA ILE A 61 2.50 6.92 -2.82
C ILE A 61 2.86 7.89 -1.71
N ARG A 62 3.42 9.05 -2.08
CA ARG A 62 3.55 10.21 -1.19
C ARG A 62 2.37 11.15 -1.42
N SER A 63 1.63 11.44 -0.36
CA SER A 63 0.46 12.30 -0.31
C SER A 63 0.54 13.25 0.90
N PHE A 64 -0.50 14.07 1.10
CA PHE A 64 -0.56 15.06 2.17
C PHE A 64 -1.95 15.12 2.78
N GLU A 65 -2.03 15.31 4.10
CA GLU A 65 -3.26 15.75 4.75
C GLU A 65 -3.68 17.14 4.27
N ALA A 66 -4.95 17.50 4.49
CA ALA A 66 -5.43 18.86 4.19
C ALA A 66 -4.71 19.96 5.01
N SER A 67 -4.08 19.57 6.13
CA SER A 67 -3.19 20.40 6.94
C SER A 67 -1.78 20.57 6.34
N GLY A 68 -1.43 19.77 5.33
CA GLY A 68 -0.08 19.70 4.74
C GLY A 68 0.84 18.66 5.38
N ALA A 69 0.42 17.95 6.43
CA ALA A 69 1.22 16.88 7.02
C ALA A 69 1.42 15.74 6.00
N ASP A 70 2.61 15.14 5.97
CA ASP A 70 2.89 14.02 5.05
C ASP A 70 1.97 12.84 5.34
N ARG A 71 1.59 12.15 4.26
CA ARG A 71 0.90 10.86 4.24
C ARG A 71 1.68 9.94 3.30
N VAL A 72 2.24 8.85 3.82
CA VAL A 72 2.97 7.85 3.03
C VAL A 72 2.16 6.58 2.96
N ILE A 73 1.86 6.12 1.75
CA ILE A 73 0.82 5.11 1.50
C ILE A 73 1.42 3.90 0.82
N GLU A 74 1.21 2.73 1.42
CA GLU A 74 1.41 1.42 0.81
C GLU A 74 0.10 0.90 0.22
N VAL A 75 0.14 0.38 -1.00
CA VAL A 75 -1.04 -0.03 -1.77
C VAL A 75 -1.09 -1.55 -1.92
N LYS A 76 -2.17 -2.17 -1.43
CA LYS A 76 -2.40 -3.62 -1.58
C LYS A 76 -3.67 -3.88 -2.40
N THR A 77 -3.51 -4.33 -3.64
CA THR A 77 -4.64 -4.60 -4.54
C THR A 77 -5.03 -6.06 -4.54
N ASN A 78 -6.27 -6.37 -4.19
CA ASN A 78 -6.78 -7.74 -4.21
C ASN A 78 -7.90 -7.93 -5.25
N LYS A 79 -8.00 -9.17 -5.77
CA LYS A 79 -9.11 -9.59 -6.65
C LYS A 79 -10.36 -10.01 -5.88
N TYR A 80 -10.27 -10.11 -4.55
CA TYR A 80 -11.25 -10.79 -3.70
C TYR A 80 -11.83 -9.81 -2.65
N GLY A 81 -12.38 -10.31 -1.55
CA GLY A 81 -13.01 -9.49 -0.51
C GLY A 81 -12.00 -8.76 0.40
N LYS A 82 -12.50 -7.85 1.24
CA LYS A 82 -11.68 -7.07 2.19
C LYS A 82 -10.86 -7.91 3.19
N ASN A 83 -11.27 -9.15 3.48
CA ASN A 83 -10.57 -10.02 4.43
C ASN A 83 -9.43 -10.83 3.79
N THR A 84 -9.08 -10.53 2.52
CA THR A 84 -8.05 -11.27 1.82
C THR A 84 -6.68 -10.89 2.38
N PRO A 85 -5.85 -11.86 2.82
CA PRO A 85 -4.48 -11.58 3.23
C PRO A 85 -3.68 -10.92 2.09
N PHE A 86 -2.75 -10.05 2.48
CA PHE A 86 -1.78 -9.38 1.62
C PHE A 86 -0.38 -9.63 2.16
N PHE A 87 0.61 -9.58 1.28
CA PHE A 87 2.01 -9.69 1.69
C PHE A 87 2.55 -8.32 2.08
N VAL A 88 3.48 -8.34 3.03
CA VAL A 88 4.21 -7.16 3.48
C VAL A 88 5.69 -7.51 3.42
N SER A 89 6.49 -6.67 2.76
CA SER A 89 7.93 -6.88 2.74
C SER A 89 8.57 -6.49 4.08
N PRO A 90 9.77 -7.01 4.42
CA PRO A 90 10.50 -6.54 5.59
C PRO A 90 10.82 -5.04 5.56
N ASN A 91 10.90 -4.45 4.37
CA ASN A 91 11.11 -3.02 4.19
C ASN A 91 9.87 -2.22 4.59
N GLU A 92 8.71 -2.56 4.02
CA GLU A 92 7.41 -1.95 4.34
C GLU A 92 7.09 -2.06 5.83
N LEU A 93 7.29 -3.24 6.44
CA LEU A 93 7.01 -3.43 7.86
C LEU A 93 7.86 -2.51 8.73
N ARG A 94 9.18 -2.45 8.47
CA ARG A 94 10.09 -1.54 9.17
C ARG A 94 9.71 -0.08 8.94
N PHE A 95 9.42 0.30 7.70
CA PHE A 95 9.07 1.66 7.34
C PHE A 95 7.76 2.11 8.04
N SER A 96 6.76 1.23 8.12
CA SER A 96 5.51 1.48 8.84
C SER A 96 5.72 1.73 10.33
N ARG A 97 6.68 1.02 10.95
CA ARG A 97 7.06 1.22 12.36
C ARG A 97 7.70 2.60 12.55
N ASP A 98 8.68 2.91 11.71
CA ASP A 98 9.50 4.12 11.86
C ASP A 98 8.72 5.40 11.49
N ASN A 99 7.63 5.28 10.71
CA ASN A 99 6.80 6.39 10.24
C ASN A 99 5.31 6.26 10.66
N ALA A 100 5.01 5.57 11.76
CA ALA A 100 3.65 5.16 12.13
C ALA A 100 2.61 6.30 12.09
N ALA A 101 2.95 7.50 12.55
CA ALA A 101 2.02 8.63 12.54
C ALA A 101 1.55 9.04 11.13
N HIS A 102 2.38 8.81 10.11
CA HIS A 102 2.16 9.24 8.72
C HIS A 102 1.93 8.08 7.76
N TYR A 103 2.13 6.85 8.21
CA TYR A 103 2.03 5.65 7.37
C TYR A 103 0.60 5.13 7.27
N PHE A 104 0.18 4.86 6.05
CA PHE A 104 -1.12 4.29 5.74
C PHE A 104 -0.97 3.08 4.83
N LEU A 105 -1.78 2.05 5.07
CA LEU A 105 -1.95 0.95 4.14
C LEU A 105 -3.34 1.02 3.53
N TYR A 106 -3.40 1.10 2.20
CA TYR A 106 -4.64 1.11 1.43
C TYR A 106 -4.84 -0.25 0.78
N GLN A 107 -5.80 -1.00 1.30
CA GLN A 107 -6.25 -2.23 0.67
C GLN A 107 -7.40 -1.95 -0.30
N ILE A 108 -7.16 -2.18 -1.59
CA ILE A 108 -8.17 -2.02 -2.62
C ILE A 108 -8.83 -3.37 -2.88
N PHE A 109 -10.15 -3.40 -2.80
CA PHE A 109 -10.96 -4.59 -3.04
C PHE A 109 -12.11 -4.30 -4.00
N ARG A 110 -12.71 -5.36 -4.57
CA ARG A 110 -13.72 -5.26 -5.65
C ARG A 110 -13.25 -4.44 -6.87
N PHE A 111 -11.96 -4.51 -7.18
CA PHE A 111 -11.33 -3.63 -8.18
C PHE A 111 -12.04 -3.62 -9.56
N ARG A 112 -12.56 -4.77 -10.00
CA ARG A 112 -13.23 -4.90 -11.32
C ARG A 112 -14.70 -4.46 -11.35
N SER A 113 -15.38 -4.26 -10.22
CA SER A 113 -16.84 -4.11 -10.14
C SER A 113 -17.31 -2.98 -9.22
N GLY A 114 -16.43 -2.00 -9.00
CA GLY A 114 -16.62 -0.90 -8.05
C GLY A 114 -15.54 -0.95 -6.98
N PRO A 115 -14.32 -0.46 -7.29
CA PRO A 115 -13.20 -0.46 -6.36
C PRO A 115 -13.57 0.24 -5.06
N ARG A 116 -13.18 -0.36 -3.94
CA ARG A 116 -13.32 0.21 -2.60
C ARG A 116 -11.99 0.16 -1.90
N VAL A 117 -11.74 1.17 -1.07
CA VAL A 117 -10.53 1.29 -0.27
C VAL A 117 -10.87 1.00 1.18
N PHE A 118 -10.09 0.12 1.80
CA PHE A 118 -10.00 0.00 3.24
C PHE A 118 -8.63 0.53 3.67
N ALA A 119 -8.60 1.45 4.63
CA ALA A 119 -7.37 2.11 5.07
C ALA A 119 -7.03 1.72 6.52
N LEU A 120 -5.77 1.40 6.75
CA LEU A 120 -5.16 1.28 8.07
C LEU A 120 -4.13 2.40 8.23
N GLN A 121 -3.98 2.94 9.43
CA GLN A 121 -2.93 3.90 9.76
C GLN A 121 -2.06 3.30 10.86
N GLY A 122 -0.76 3.55 10.81
CA GLY A 122 0.15 3.17 11.87
C GLY A 122 1.07 1.99 11.52
N HIS A 123 1.73 1.51 12.57
CA HIS A 123 2.62 0.37 12.49
C HIS A 123 1.81 -0.91 12.25
N LEU A 124 2.14 -1.64 11.18
CA LEU A 124 1.34 -2.79 10.74
C LEU A 124 1.25 -3.90 11.79
N ALA A 125 2.25 -4.07 12.67
CA ALA A 125 2.19 -5.10 13.71
C ALA A 125 1.16 -4.80 14.84
N GLU A 126 0.64 -3.57 14.91
CA GLU A 126 -0.41 -3.19 15.88
C GLU A 126 -1.82 -3.41 15.32
N SER A 127 -1.95 -3.39 13.99
CA SER A 127 -3.24 -3.50 13.29
C SER A 127 -3.44 -4.82 12.52
N CYS A 128 -2.39 -5.62 12.35
CA CYS A 128 -2.41 -6.85 11.55
C CYS A 128 -1.82 -8.04 12.32
N VAL A 129 -2.37 -9.23 12.07
CA VAL A 129 -1.73 -10.48 12.49
C VAL A 129 -0.69 -10.86 11.44
N LEU A 130 0.58 -10.83 11.82
CA LEU A 130 1.70 -11.14 10.94
C LEU A 130 2.05 -12.63 10.99
N ALA A 131 2.28 -13.23 9.82
CA ALA A 131 2.78 -14.60 9.69
C ALA A 131 4.01 -14.61 8.76
N PRO A 132 5.06 -15.41 9.05
CA PRO A 132 6.22 -15.54 8.17
C PRO A 132 5.82 -16.02 6.77
N SER A 133 6.37 -15.37 5.74
CA SER A 133 5.97 -15.62 4.33
C SER A 133 7.13 -15.99 3.40
N ALA A 134 8.36 -15.52 3.69
CA ALA A 134 9.54 -15.80 2.87
C ALA A 134 10.85 -15.63 3.65
N PHE A 135 11.91 -16.26 3.14
CA PHE A 135 13.29 -16.12 3.63
C PHE A 135 14.21 -15.65 2.50
N VAL A 136 15.17 -14.80 2.83
CA VAL A 136 16.24 -14.37 1.90
C VAL A 136 17.56 -14.91 2.42
N ALA A 137 18.31 -15.60 1.57
CA ALA A 137 19.65 -16.11 1.88
C ALA A 137 20.68 -15.46 0.95
N ARG A 138 21.87 -15.16 1.48
CA ARG A 138 23.04 -14.80 0.68
C ARG A 138 24.19 -15.73 1.05
N PRO A 139 24.85 -16.39 0.08
CA PRO A 139 26.07 -17.14 0.34
C PRO A 139 27.19 -16.17 0.74
N PHE A 140 28.14 -16.67 1.55
CA PHE A 140 29.34 -15.94 1.95
C PHE A 140 30.29 -15.71 0.78
#